data_AF-A0A8X6FFS3-F1
#
_entry.id   AF-A0A8X6FFS3-F1
#
_cell.length_a   1.000
_cell.length_b   1.000
_cell.length_c   1.000
_cell.angle_alpha   90.00
_cell.angle_beta   90.00
_cell.angle_gamma   90.00
#
_symmetry.space_group_name_H-M   'P 1'
#
loop_
_entity.id
_entity.type
_entity.pdbx_description
1 polymer ?
#
loop_
_entity_poly.entity_id
_entity_poly.type
_entity_poly.pdbx_seq_one_letter_code
_entity_poly.pdbx_strand_id
1 'polypeptide(L)' 'MRVCLVLSQRSPTTFEVANLEDPDIPIGVYHTSALRPHQDPSSKPLTPLRERGRPRKNFPGPSQRRRDQRG' A
#
# COMPACT_ATOMS: atom_id res chain seq x y z
N MET A 1 -5.85 -19.88 14.86
CA MET A 1 -6.48 -18.90 13.93
C MET A 1 -6.16 -19.41 12.53
N ARG A 2 -7.16 -19.72 11.69
CA ARG A 2 -6.93 -20.23 10.33
C ARG A 2 -6.91 -19.05 9.35
N VAL A 3 -5.97 -19.05 8.42
CA VAL A 3 -5.88 -18.03 7.36
C VAL A 3 -6.69 -18.52 6.16
N CYS A 4 -7.46 -17.63 5.55
CA CYS A 4 -8.29 -17.90 4.39
C CYS A 4 -8.13 -16.78 3.35
N LEU A 5 -8.46 -17.10 2.11
CA LEU A 5 -8.44 -16.17 0.99
C LEU A 5 -9.85 -15.64 0.73
N VAL A 6 -9.98 -14.35 0.44
CA VAL A 6 -11.25 -13.76 0.00
C VAL A 6 -11.33 -13.89 -1.51
N LEU A 7 -12.33 -14.63 -2.00
CA LEU A 7 -12.54 -14.86 -3.43
C LEU A 7 -13.40 -13.77 -4.06
N SER A 8 -14.48 -13.37 -3.37
CA SER A 8 -15.45 -12.42 -3.91
C SER A 8 -16.21 -11.71 -2.79
N GLN A 9 -16.57 -10.45 -3.03
CA GLN A 9 -17.42 -9.68 -2.12
C GLN A 9 -18.89 -9.86 -2.51
N ARG A 10 -19.68 -10.53 -1.66
CA ARG A 10 -21.11 -10.77 -1.89
C ARG A 10 -21.97 -9.58 -1.44
N SER A 11 -21.52 -8.85 -0.44
CA SER A 11 -22.11 -7.59 0.03
C SER A 11 -21.05 -6.72 0.72
N PRO A 12 -21.36 -5.47 1.12
CA PRO A 12 -20.41 -4.63 1.85
C PRO A 12 -19.80 -5.30 3.08
N THR A 13 -20.53 -6.23 3.71
CA THR A 13 -20.10 -6.90 4.94
C THR A 13 -19.98 -8.42 4.83
N THR A 14 -20.19 -9.01 3.65
CA THR A 14 -20.08 -10.47 3.47
C THR A 14 -19.17 -10.85 2.31
N PHE A 15 -18.35 -11.86 2.56
CA PHE A 15 -17.29 -12.31 1.65
C PHE A 15 -17.35 -13.82 1.48
N GLU A 16 -17.19 -14.27 0.25
CA GLU A 16 -16.91 -15.65 -0.07
C GLU A 16 -15.43 -15.92 0.13
N VAL A 17 -15.11 -16.96 0.90
CA VAL A 17 -13.74 -17.27 1.28
C VAL A 17 -13.38 -18.72 0.92
N ALA A 18 -12.10 -18.96 0.69
CA ALA A 18 -11.51 -20.27 0.40
C ALA A 18 -10.30 -20.55 1.29
N ASN A 19 -9.87 -21.81 1.31
CA ASN A 19 -8.62 -22.18 1.95
C ASN A 19 -7.42 -21.71 1.11
N LEU A 20 -6.26 -21.58 1.76
CA LEU A 20 -5.00 -21.29 1.07
C LEU A 20 -4.52 -22.45 0.20
N GLU A 21 -4.79 -23.69 0.63
CA GLU A 21 -4.38 -24.93 -0.04
C GLU A 21 -5.19 -25.15 -1.33
N ASP A 22 -6.49 -24.85 -1.29
CA ASP A 22 -7.43 -25.02 -2.39
C ASP A 22 -8.21 -23.71 -2.62
N PRO A 23 -7.63 -22.74 -3.36
CA PRO A 23 -8.23 -21.43 -3.57
C PRO A 23 -9.47 -21.48 -4.48
N ASP A 24 -9.59 -22.50 -5.34
CA ASP A 24 -10.69 -22.61 -6.29
C ASP A 24 -11.99 -23.12 -5.65
N ILE A 25 -11.92 -23.69 -4.45
CA ILE A 25 -13.06 -24.29 -3.75
C ILE A 25 -13.49 -23.37 -2.61
N PRO A 26 -14.64 -22.67 -2.71
CA PRO A 26 -15.14 -21.83 -1.63
C PRO A 26 -15.54 -22.69 -0.44
N ILE A 27 -15.04 -22.34 0.75
CA ILE A 27 -15.42 -22.99 2.01
C ILE A 27 -16.71 -22.40 2.59
N GLY A 28 -17.08 -21.19 2.16
CA GLY A 28 -18.35 -20.56 2.54
C GLY A 28 -18.33 -19.04 2.47
N VAL A 29 -19.42 -18.45 2.94
CA VAL A 29 -19.61 -17.00 3.02
C VAL A 29 -19.59 -16.57 4.48
N TYR A 30 -18.77 -15.58 4.81
CA TYR A 30 -18.62 -15.06 6.17
C TYR A 30 -18.88 -13.55 6.24
N HIS A 31 -19.35 -13.11 7.40
CA HIS A 31 -19.50 -11.68 7.72
C HIS A 31 -18.16 -11.07 8.17
N THR A 32 -17.94 -9.78 7.95
CA THR A 32 -16.73 -9.04 8.35
C THR A 32 -16.34 -9.23 9.81
N SER A 33 -17.32 -9.31 10.70
CA SER A 33 -17.08 -9.50 12.14
C SER A 33 -16.44 -10.85 12.49
N ALA A 34 -16.59 -11.87 11.64
CA ALA A 34 -15.96 -13.18 11.81
C ALA A 34 -14.55 -13.23 11.22
N LEU A 35 -14.16 -12.24 10.42
CA LEU A 35 -12.87 -12.17 9.74
C LEU A 35 -11.92 -11.24 10.49
N ARG A 36 -10.62 -11.54 10.43
CA ARG A 36 -9.57 -10.65 10.92
C ARG A 36 -8.54 -10.45 9.81
N PRO A 37 -8.14 -9.20 9.51
CA PRO A 37 -7.09 -8.93 8.55
C PRO A 37 -5.82 -9.69 8.94
N HIS A 38 -5.27 -10.46 8.01
CA HIS A 38 -3.97 -11.06 8.18
C HIS A 38 -2.91 -10.01 7.88
N GLN A 39 -2.10 -9.64 8.87
CA GLN A 39 -0.91 -8.81 8.68
C GLN A 39 0.29 -9.75 8.67
N ASP A 40 0.82 -10.00 7.47
CA ASP A 40 2.05 -10.76 7.35
C ASP A 40 3.23 -9.82 7.69
N PRO A 41 3.99 -10.04 8.77
CA PRO A 41 5.10 -9.15 9.12
C PRO A 41 6.23 -9.20 8.07
N SER A 42 6.22 -10.21 7.21
CA SER A 42 7.11 -10.35 6.05
C SER A 42 6.59 -9.63 4.79
N SER A 43 5.33 -9.19 4.73
CA SER A 43 4.76 -8.47 3.59
C SER A 43 5.18 -7.00 3.56
N LYS A 44 6.41 -6.68 3.99
CA LYS A 44 7.00 -5.37 3.71
C LYS A 44 7.00 -5.21 2.18
N PRO A 45 6.45 -4.12 1.63
CA PRO A 45 6.53 -3.92 0.19
C PRO A 45 8.01 -3.98 -0.20
N LEU A 46 8.37 -4.90 -1.11
CA LEU A 46 9.76 -5.14 -1.53
C LEU A 46 10.45 -3.87 -2.01
N THR A 47 9.67 -2.87 -2.40
CA THR A 47 10.14 -1.54 -2.73
C THR A 47 9.30 -0.50 -1.99
N PRO A 48 9.90 0.53 -1.38
CA PRO A 48 9.12 1.68 -0.95
C PRO A 48 8.39 2.24 -2.19
N LEU A 49 7.08 2.43 -2.06
CA LEU A 49 6.28 3.13 -3.05
C LEU A 49 6.87 4.54 -3.16
N ARG A 50 7.68 4.77 -4.21
CA ARG A 50 8.34 6.06 -4.42
C ARG A 50 7.25 7.13 -4.42
N GLU A 51 7.42 8.15 -3.60
CA GLU A 51 6.47 9.26 -3.54
C GLU A 51 6.26 9.79 -4.95
N ARG A 52 5.02 9.68 -5.45
CA ARG A 52 4.64 10.37 -6.67
C ARG A 52 4.57 11.86 -6.32
N GLY A 53 5.63 12.57 -6.67
CA GLY A 53 5.73 14.02 -6.55
C GLY A 53 6.51 14.60 -7.73
N ARG A 54 6.31 15.88 -8.01
CA ARG A 54 7.12 16.61 -8.99
C ARG A 54 8.57 16.64 -8.49
N PRO A 55 9.58 16.32 -9.32
CA PRO A 55 10.98 16.49 -8.95
C PRO A 55 11.20 17.90 -8.39
N ARG A 56 11.86 18.02 -7.23
CA ARG A 56 12.23 19.34 -6.71
C ARG A 56 13.15 19.99 -7.73
N LYS A 57 12.76 21.18 -8.21
CA LYS A 57 13.59 21.99 -9.10
C LYS A 57 14.81 22.42 -8.32
N ASN A 58 15.95 21.78 -8.55
CA ASN A 58 17.23 22.28 -8.07
C ASN A 58 17.49 23.61 -8.78
N PHE A 59 17.17 24.73 -8.12
CA PHE A 59 17.71 26.01 -8.51
C PHE A 59 19.15 26.05 -7.99
N PRO A 60 20.17 26.12 -8.84
CA PRO A 60 21.49 26.50 -8.37
C PRO A 60 21.44 27.99 -8.01
N GLY A 61 21.21 28.30 -6.74
CA GLY A 61 21.84 29.47 -6.14
C GLY A 61 23.29 29.10 -5.78
N PRO A 62 24.29 29.98 -5.91
CA PRO A 62 24.19 31.43 -5.79
C PRO A 62 24.85 32.19 -6.97
N SER A 63 24.17 33.16 -7.58
CA SER A 63 24.90 34.22 -8.29
C SER A 63 25.44 35.18 -7.23
N GLN A 64 26.67 34.98 -6.78
CA GLN A 64 27.45 36.04 -6.14
C GLN A 64 27.54 37.20 -7.15
N ARG A 65 26.60 38.15 -7.07
CA ARG A 65 26.78 39.44 -7.71
C ARG A 65 27.80 40.20 -6.87
N ARG A 66 29.07 40.06 -7.25
CA ARG A 66 30.03 41.13 -7.06
C ARG A 66 29.38 42.40 -7.61
N ARG A 67 29.12 43.37 -6.74
CA ARG A 67 28.91 44.74 -7.19
C ARG A 67 29.81 45.61 -6.33
N ASP A 68 30.77 46.15 -7.05
CA ASP A 68 31.90 46.93 -6.62
C ASP A 68 31.52 48.18 -5.82
N GLN A 69 32.54 48.63 -5.11
CA GLN A 69 32.71 49.90 -4.43
C GLN A 69 32.04 51.09 -5.14
N ARG A 70 31.30 51.92 -4.38
CA ARG A 70 31.24 53.37 -4.61
C ARG A 70 30.60 54.12 -3.44
N GLY A 71 31.36 55.07 -2.90
CA GLY A 71 30.86 56.31 -2.25
C GLY A 71 30.50 56.18 -0.79
#